data_AF-R7BQ65-F1
#
_entry.id   AF-R7BQ65-F1
#
_cell.length_a   1.000
_cell.length_b   1.000
_cell.length_c   1.000
_cell.angle_alpha   90.00
_cell.angle_beta   90.00
_cell.angle_gamma   90.00
#
_symmetry.space_group_name_H-M   'P 1'
#
loop_
_entity.id
_entity.type
_entity.pdbx_description
1 polymer ?
#
loop_
_entity_poly.entity_id
_entity_poly.type
_entity_poly.pdbx_seq_one_letter_code
_entity_poly.pdbx_strand_id
1 'polypeptide(L)'
;MIPGFDAAVNEMAVGETKKVHIPAADAYGERDESLVQQIPTGSIPDADKLPVGQTVYLQGPGGQPLPVKVEAVTDEFVTFDMNHEMAGKDLNFEITLIEIVED
;
A
#
# COMPACT_ATOMS: atom_id res chain seq x y z
N MET A 1 -3.52 0.74 12.82
CA MET A 1 -4.40 -0.20 12.10
C MET A 1 -5.28 0.63 11.18
N ILE A 2 -5.92 0.04 10.15
CA ILE A 2 -6.74 0.85 9.22
C ILE A 2 -8.04 1.31 9.92
N PRO A 3 -8.52 2.55 9.70
CA PRO A 3 -9.65 3.10 10.43
C PRO A 3 -10.92 2.24 10.41
N GLY A 4 -11.27 1.69 9.24
CA GLY A 4 -12.45 0.84 9.10
C GLY A 4 -12.35 -0.49 9.86
N PHE A 5 -11.14 -1.01 10.07
CA PHE A 5 -10.94 -2.23 10.86
C PHE A 5 -11.12 -1.93 12.35
N ASP A 6 -10.52 -0.85 12.86
CA ASP A 6 -10.68 -0.43 14.25
C ASP A 6 -12.16 -0.15 14.57
N ALA A 7 -12.87 0.54 13.68
CA ALA A 7 -14.30 0.75 13.79
C ALA A 7 -15.10 -0.57 13.81
N ALA A 8 -14.74 -1.53 12.96
CA ALA A 8 -15.40 -2.83 12.91
C ALA A 8 -15.24 -3.63 14.21
N VAL A 9 -14.03 -3.66 14.78
CA VAL A 9 -13.70 -4.43 15.99
C VAL A 9 -14.25 -3.78 17.26
N ASN A 10 -14.29 -2.46 17.34
CA ASN A 10 -14.79 -1.73 18.52
C ASN A 10 -16.24 -2.10 18.91
N GLU A 11 -17.03 -2.59 17.96
CA GLU A 11 -18.42 -3.00 18.18
C GLU A 11 -18.59 -4.50 18.47
N MET A 12 -17.52 -5.29 18.40
CA MET A 12 -17.60 -6.76 18.48
C MET A 12 -17.57 -7.27 19.92
N ALA A 13 -18.34 -8.32 20.17
CA ALA A 13 -18.20 -9.13 21.37
C ALA A 13 -17.12 -10.22 21.21
N VAL A 14 -16.48 -10.62 22.31
CA VAL A 14 -15.54 -11.75 22.29
C VAL A 14 -16.24 -13.02 21.79
N GLY A 15 -15.62 -13.69 20.83
CA GLY A 15 -16.14 -14.86 20.12
C GLY A 15 -17.01 -14.54 18.89
N GLU A 16 -17.35 -13.27 18.66
CA GLU A 16 -18.11 -12.85 17.48
C GLU A 16 -17.26 -13.00 16.20
N THR A 17 -17.91 -13.42 15.11
CA THR A 17 -17.35 -13.33 13.76
C THR A 17 -18.20 -12.39 12.90
N LYS A 18 -17.56 -11.38 12.29
CA LYS A 18 -18.21 -10.35 11.48
C LYS A 18 -17.55 -10.28 10.11
N LYS A 19 -18.36 -10.15 9.06
CA LYS A 19 -17.89 -9.82 7.71
C LYS A 19 -18.07 -8.34 7.48
N VAL A 20 -17.00 -7.64 7.12
CA VAL A 20 -17.02 -6.19 6.88
C VAL A 20 -16.44 -5.85 5.52
N HIS A 21 -17.08 -4.91 4.86
CA HIS A 21 -16.61 -4.28 3.64
C HIS A 21 -16.09 -2.89 4.01
N ILE A 22 -14.81 -2.64 3.76
CA ILE A 22 -14.14 -1.39 4.11
C ILE A 22 -13.75 -0.70 2.79
N PRO A 23 -14.35 0.47 2.48
CA PRO A 23 -13.95 1.26 1.32
C PRO A 23 -12.48 1.66 1.38
N ALA A 24 -11.85 1.87 0.23
CA ALA A 24 -10.44 2.28 0.14
C ALA A 24 -10.10 3.47 1.04
N ALA A 25 -10.96 4.50 1.06
CA ALA A 25 -10.83 5.69 1.90
C ALA A 25 -10.71 5.40 3.42
N ASP A 26 -11.35 4.34 3.91
CA ASP A 26 -11.30 3.90 5.32
C ASP A 26 -10.28 2.77 5.54
N ALA A 27 -9.58 2.35 4.48
CA ALA A 27 -8.56 1.32 4.48
C ALA A 27 -7.15 1.94 4.36
N TYR A 28 -6.55 1.84 3.16
CA TYR A 28 -5.21 2.36 2.88
C TYR A 28 -5.24 3.68 2.09
N GLY A 29 -6.41 4.32 2.01
CA GLY A 29 -6.66 5.52 1.25
C GLY A 29 -6.91 5.25 -0.22
N GLU A 30 -7.29 6.31 -0.94
CA GLU A 30 -7.39 6.31 -2.39
C GLU A 30 -5.98 6.28 -3.02
N ARG A 31 -5.90 5.76 -4.24
CA ARG A 31 -4.68 5.89 -5.05
C ARG A 31 -4.48 7.36 -5.41
N ASP A 32 -3.31 7.89 -5.09
CA ASP A 32 -2.92 9.26 -5.42
C ASP A 32 -2.00 9.25 -6.65
N GLU A 33 -2.50 9.79 -7.76
CA GLU A 33 -1.75 9.89 -9.02
C GLU A 33 -0.54 10.83 -8.91
N SER A 34 -0.51 11.74 -7.92
CA SER A 34 0.67 12.58 -7.68
C SER A 34 1.85 11.81 -7.07
N LEU A 35 1.59 10.62 -6.53
CA LEU A 35 2.60 9.68 -6.03
C LEU A 35 3.13 8.73 -7.11
N VAL A 36 2.64 8.85 -8.34
CA VAL A 36 3.19 8.16 -9.51
C VAL A 36 4.20 9.08 -10.18
N GLN A 37 5.47 8.66 -10.21
CA GLN A 37 6.56 9.48 -10.74
C GLN A 37 7.26 8.81 -11.92
N GLN A 38 7.56 9.62 -12.93
CA GLN A 38 8.37 9.23 -14.07
C GLN A 38 9.79 9.77 -13.92
N ILE A 39 10.76 8.88 -13.97
CA ILE A 39 12.18 9.21 -13.91
C ILE A 39 12.81 8.84 -15.26
N PRO A 40 13.62 9.72 -15.87
CA PRO A 40 14.28 9.39 -17.14
C PRO A 40 15.12 8.12 -17.01
N THR A 41 14.95 7.17 -17.93
CA THR A 41 15.61 5.85 -17.88
C THR A 41 17.13 5.97 -17.78
N GLY A 42 17.73 6.93 -18.50
CA GLY A 42 19.17 7.19 -18.46
C GLY A 42 19.72 7.71 -17.12
N SER A 43 18.85 8.11 -16.18
CA SER A 43 19.25 8.54 -14.83
C SER A 43 19.34 7.36 -13.84
N ILE A 44 18.89 6.17 -14.23
CA ILE A 44 18.81 5.00 -13.37
C ILE A 44 19.83 3.96 -13.84
N PRO A 45 20.79 3.58 -12.98
CA PRO A 45 21.70 2.49 -13.27
C PRO A 45 20.94 1.17 -13.48
N ASP A 46 21.31 0.42 -14.53
CA ASP A 46 20.70 -0.90 -14.82
C ASP A 46 19.16 -0.87 -14.91
N ALA A 47 18.59 0.22 -15.45
CA ALA A 47 17.14 0.39 -15.56
C ALA A 47 16.44 -0.76 -16.30
N ASP A 48 17.13 -1.39 -17.25
CA ASP A 48 16.68 -2.57 -18.00
C ASP A 48 16.48 -3.82 -17.13
N LYS A 49 17.07 -3.85 -15.93
CA LYS A 49 16.96 -4.97 -14.98
C LYS A 49 15.90 -4.75 -13.91
N LEU A 50 15.19 -3.62 -13.93
CA LEU A 50 14.17 -3.34 -12.93
C LEU A 50 12.98 -4.32 -13.05
N PRO A 51 12.53 -4.90 -11.92
CA PRO A 51 11.45 -5.88 -11.94
C PRO A 51 10.08 -5.19 -12.00
N VAL A 52 9.54 -5.03 -13.21
CA VAL A 52 8.18 -4.50 -13.41
C VAL A 52 7.15 -5.31 -12.61
N GLY A 53 6.28 -4.61 -11.90
CA GLY A 53 5.25 -5.16 -11.02
C GLY A 53 5.72 -5.43 -9.59
N GLN A 54 7.02 -5.36 -9.29
CA GLN A 54 7.56 -5.58 -7.96
C GLN A 54 7.91 -4.28 -7.24
N THR A 55 8.01 -4.37 -5.92
CA THR A 55 8.47 -3.27 -5.05
C THR A 55 9.99 -3.28 -4.95
N VAL A 56 10.61 -2.13 -5.17
CA VAL A 56 12.04 -1.86 -4.97
C VAL A 56 12.20 -0.75 -3.93
N TYR A 57 13.40 -0.59 -3.37
CA TYR A 57 13.70 0.46 -2.41
C TYR A 57 14.56 1.55 -3.05
N LEU A 58 14.00 2.75 -3.17
CA LEU A 58 14.76 3.94 -3.53
C LEU A 58 15.33 4.61 -2.27
N GLN A 59 16.31 5.48 -2.46
CA GLN A 59 16.83 6.29 -1.38
C GLN A 59 16.02 7.59 -1.28
N GLY A 60 15.22 7.71 -0.22
CA GLY A 60 14.41 8.90 0.06
C GLY A 60 15.23 10.05 0.68
N PRO A 61 14.59 11.20 0.92
CA PRO A 61 15.20 12.32 1.62
C PRO A 61 15.77 11.88 2.98
N GLY A 62 17.02 12.22 3.26
CA GLY A 62 17.70 11.81 4.50
C GLY A 62 18.24 10.37 4.50
N GLY A 63 18.30 9.72 3.33
CA GLY A 63 18.94 8.41 3.16
C GLY A 63 18.10 7.21 3.59
N GLN A 64 16.83 7.43 3.95
CA GLN A 64 15.92 6.36 4.36
C GLN A 64 15.45 5.55 3.15
N PRO A 65 15.35 4.22 3.24
CA PRO A 65 14.81 3.41 2.17
C PRO A 65 13.32 3.69 1.99
N LEU A 66 12.91 3.97 0.75
CA LEU A 66 11.55 4.28 0.37
C LEU A 66 11.04 3.18 -0.58
N PRO A 67 10.08 2.34 -0.15
CA PRO A 67 9.50 1.33 -1.02
C PRO A 67 8.67 1.98 -2.12
N VAL A 68 8.92 1.58 -3.36
CA VAL A 68 8.16 2.02 -4.55
C VAL A 68 7.92 0.83 -5.46
N LYS A 69 6.79 0.80 -6.15
CA LYS A 69 6.49 -0.23 -7.14
C LYS A 69 6.97 0.21 -8.52
N VAL A 70 7.64 -0.68 -9.25
CA VAL A 70 7.98 -0.43 -10.66
C VAL A 70 6.73 -0.69 -11.50
N GLU A 71 6.07 0.34 -12.03
CA GLU A 71 4.88 0.15 -12.87
C GLU A 71 5.23 -0.11 -14.33
N ALA A 72 6.25 0.58 -14.86
CA ALA A 72 6.66 0.43 -16.25
C ALA A 72 8.13 0.83 -16.43
N VAL A 73 8.78 0.23 -17.42
CA VAL A 73 10.12 0.60 -17.91
C VAL A 73 10.01 0.78 -19.41
N THR A 74 10.39 1.95 -19.92
CA THR A 74 10.43 2.30 -21.33
C THR A 74 11.80 2.88 -21.71
N ASP A 75 12.05 3.10 -22.99
CA ASP A 75 13.32 3.69 -23.45
C ASP A 75 13.54 5.12 -22.92
N GLU A 76 12.45 5.88 -22.70
CA GLU A 76 12.53 7.26 -22.19
C GLU A 76 12.40 7.35 -20.66
N PHE A 77 11.44 6.63 -20.08
CA PHE A 77 11.09 6.75 -18.66
C PHE A 77 10.87 5.41 -17.96
N VAL A 78 11.23 5.39 -16.68
CA VAL A 78 10.77 4.41 -15.69
C VAL A 78 9.69 5.05 -14.83
N THR A 79 8.55 4.37 -14.70
CA THR A 79 7.43 4.80 -13.85
C THR A 79 7.49 4.06 -12.51
N PHE A 80 7.55 4.82 -11.42
CA PHE A 80 7.45 4.32 -10.06
C PHE A 80 6.16 4.79 -9.41
N ASP A 81 5.48 3.87 -8.73
CA ASP A 81 4.30 4.16 -7.92
C ASP A 81 4.67 4.08 -6.43
N MET A 82 4.52 5.19 -5.72
CA MET A 82 4.83 5.32 -4.30
C MET A 82 3.59 5.12 -3.42
N ASN A 83 2.44 4.80 -4.00
CA ASN A 83 1.23 4.46 -3.25
C ASN A 83 1.43 3.19 -2.43
N HIS A 84 0.65 3.06 -1.35
CA HIS A 84 0.53 1.79 -0.65
C HIS A 84 -0.04 0.73 -1.61
N GLU A 85 0.42 -0.53 -1.52
CA GLU A 85 0.03 -1.60 -2.46
C GLU A 85 -1.50 -1.86 -2.49
N MET A 86 -2.18 -1.50 -1.40
CA MET A 86 -3.62 -1.62 -1.23
C MET A 86 -4.40 -0.31 -1.40
N ALA A 87 -3.74 0.78 -1.78
CA ALA A 87 -4.42 2.05 -2.06
C ALA A 87 -5.41 1.91 -3.23
N GLY A 88 -6.56 2.57 -3.12
CA GLY A 88 -7.65 2.51 -4.09
C GLY A 88 -8.39 1.16 -4.15
N LYS A 89 -8.13 0.24 -3.22
CA LYS A 89 -8.81 -1.06 -3.13
C LYS A 89 -9.74 -1.10 -1.92
N ASP A 90 -10.99 -1.42 -2.19
CA ASP A 90 -11.92 -1.83 -1.14
C ASP A 90 -11.53 -3.21 -0.61
N LEU A 91 -11.63 -3.38 0.71
CA LEU A 91 -11.20 -4.60 1.39
C LEU A 91 -12.41 -5.31 2.01
N ASN A 92 -12.46 -6.62 1.85
CA ASN A 92 -13.44 -7.46 2.52
C ASN A 92 -12.72 -8.28 3.58
N PHE A 93 -13.13 -8.15 4.83
CA PHE A 93 -12.59 -8.91 5.95
C PHE A 93 -13.63 -9.84 6.54
N GLU A 94 -13.17 -11.00 7.01
CA GLU A 94 -13.88 -11.85 7.96
C GLU A 94 -13.06 -11.82 9.25
N ILE A 95 -13.60 -11.18 10.28
CA ILE A 95 -12.91 -10.90 11.54
C ILE A 95 -13.54 -11.77 12.61
N THR A 96 -12.73 -12.48 13.38
CA THR A 96 -13.15 -13.17 14.61
C THR A 96 -12.44 -12.56 15.80
N LEU A 97 -13.18 -12.01 16.77
CA LEU A 97 -12.59 -11.47 17.99
C LEU A 97 -12.31 -12.61 18.97
N ILE A 98 -11.04 -12.91 19.23
CA ILE A 98 -10.63 -14.05 20.06
C ILE A 98 -10.64 -13.71 21.54
N GLU A 99 -10.02 -12.59 21.92
CA GLU A 99 -9.89 -12.16 23.30
C GLU A 99 -9.62 -10.64 23.38
N ILE A 100 -9.88 -10.06 24.56
CA ILE A 100 -9.51 -8.68 24.90
C ILE A 100 -8.56 -8.76 26.09
N VAL A 101 -7.36 -8.21 25.96
CA VAL A 101 -6.32 -8.23 27.00
C VAL A 101 -6.15 -6.82 27.56
N GLU A 102 -6.11 -6.68 28.88
CA GLU A 102 -5.77 -5.42 29.56
C GLU A 102 -4.23 -5.28 29.66
N ASP A 103 -3.72 -4.07 29.46
CA ASP A 103 -2.29 -3.71 29.59
C ASP A 103 -1.76 -3.77 31.04
#